data_AF-A0A4Y3J5M4-F1
#
_entry.id   AF-A0A4Y3J5M4-F1
#
_cell.length_a   1.000
_cell.length_b   1.000
_cell.length_c   1.000
_cell.angle_alpha   90.00
_cell.angle_beta   90.00
_cell.angle_gamma   90.00
#
_symmetry.space_group_name_H-M   'P 1'
#
loop_
_entity.id
_entity.type
_entity.pdbx_description
1 polymer ?
#
loop_
_entity_poly.entity_id
_entity_poly.type
_entity_poly.pdbx_seq_one_letter_code
_entity_poly.pdbx_strand_id
1 'polypeptide(L)'
;MAFLNQTQATNTEWQLLRLYNSQNAEQLLGVAVIVAGGTCFWVPSEASSGSLLCTSILELQPRRIVTTAIGRDLLHAEIKQKGRLLREYDQWIMICSRQFSEAQGRLAELSDIARLNEYQHLYNKERSVNETPDWVSLIQQEKIIVLEADQQIISIVRLGIETDRLVSMGGTYTFPAYRRKGFAERVLKFAVNQIVATGRIAHLIVDVDNTPAVTLYRQMGFECVESSYIAYPEYL
;
A
#
# COMPACT_ATOMS: atom_id res chain seq x y z
N MET A 1 19.27 -8.13 -11.94
CA MET A 1 17.92 -8.21 -12.58
C MET A 1 17.00 -7.29 -11.82
N ALA A 2 16.29 -6.38 -12.49
CA ALA A 2 15.50 -5.32 -11.85
C ALA A 2 14.17 -5.81 -11.21
N PHE A 3 13.70 -7.01 -11.59
CA PHE A 3 12.47 -7.62 -11.05
C PHE A 3 12.63 -9.14 -10.99
N LEU A 4 12.01 -9.81 -10.00
CA LEU A 4 11.93 -11.26 -9.97
C LEU A 4 11.08 -11.75 -11.16
N ASN A 5 11.51 -12.82 -11.85
CA ASN A 5 10.75 -13.37 -12.98
C ASN A 5 9.29 -13.72 -12.62
N GLN A 6 9.02 -13.99 -11.35
CA GLN A 6 7.72 -14.35 -10.80
C GLN A 6 6.75 -13.16 -10.63
N THR A 7 7.23 -11.90 -10.70
CA THR A 7 6.38 -10.71 -10.56
C THR A 7 5.95 -10.10 -11.91
N GLN A 8 6.27 -10.75 -13.03
CA GLN A 8 5.99 -10.28 -14.39
C GLN A 8 4.61 -10.71 -14.92
N ALA A 9 3.53 -10.52 -14.16
CA ALA A 9 2.18 -10.68 -14.69
C ALA A 9 1.73 -9.38 -15.38
N THR A 10 1.60 -9.38 -16.72
CA THR A 10 1.46 -8.18 -17.56
C THR A 10 0.05 -7.91 -18.12
N ASN A 11 -1.01 -8.49 -17.56
CA ASN A 11 -2.34 -8.38 -18.17
C ASN A 11 -3.40 -7.78 -17.24
N THR A 12 -3.22 -6.52 -16.87
CA THR A 12 -4.30 -5.68 -16.33
C THR A 12 -4.57 -4.54 -17.29
N GLU A 13 -5.83 -4.32 -17.65
CA GLU A 13 -6.23 -3.10 -18.37
C GLU A 13 -5.89 -1.90 -17.49
N TRP A 14 -5.12 -0.96 -18.02
CA TRP A 14 -4.80 0.30 -17.35
C TRP A 14 -5.01 1.47 -18.29
N GLN A 15 -5.33 2.63 -17.72
CA GLN A 15 -5.43 3.89 -18.43
C GLN A 15 -4.34 4.83 -17.92
N LEU A 16 -3.53 5.37 -18.83
CA LEU A 16 -2.49 6.36 -18.53
C LEU A 16 -2.92 7.71 -19.07
N LEU A 17 -3.14 8.66 -18.17
CA LEU A 17 -3.35 10.06 -18.49
C LEU A 17 -2.02 10.81 -18.35
N ARG A 18 -1.68 11.59 -19.37
CA ARG A 18 -0.49 12.45 -19.41
C ARG A 18 -0.94 13.86 -19.76
N LEU A 19 -0.56 14.82 -18.93
CA LEU A 19 -0.80 16.23 -19.20
C LEU A 19 0.52 16.88 -19.63
N TYR A 20 0.55 17.44 -20.83
CA TYR A 20 1.71 18.15 -21.37
C TYR A 20 1.45 19.66 -21.40
N ASN A 21 2.51 20.46 -21.36
CA ASN A 21 2.40 21.90 -21.53
C ASN A 21 1.97 22.23 -22.97
N SER A 22 0.91 23.03 -23.14
CA SER A 22 0.42 23.44 -24.46
C SER A 22 1.40 24.30 -25.25
N GLN A 23 2.33 24.98 -24.56
CA GLN A 23 3.40 25.79 -25.16
C GLN A 23 4.70 25.00 -25.36
N ASN A 24 4.84 23.84 -24.72
CA ASN A 24 6.00 22.96 -24.86
C ASN A 24 5.57 21.48 -24.71
N ALA A 25 5.32 20.82 -25.84
CA ALA A 25 4.82 19.45 -25.86
C ALA A 25 5.78 18.40 -25.27
N GLU A 26 7.05 18.73 -25.04
CA GLU A 26 8.02 17.85 -24.38
C GLU A 26 7.96 17.95 -22.84
N GLN A 27 7.35 19.03 -22.32
CA GLN A 27 7.24 19.24 -20.88
C GLN A 27 6.01 18.53 -20.32
N LEU A 28 6.25 17.44 -19.57
CA LEU A 28 5.23 16.71 -18.83
C LEU A 28 4.87 17.44 -17.51
N LEU A 29 3.61 17.79 -17.34
CA LEU A 29 3.07 18.53 -16.19
C LEU A 29 2.30 17.65 -15.19
N GLY A 30 2.02 16.40 -15.54
CA GLY A 30 1.30 15.49 -14.65
C GLY A 30 1.04 14.14 -15.28
N VAL A 31 0.96 13.13 -14.41
CA VAL A 31 0.64 11.76 -14.78
C VAL A 31 -0.39 11.20 -13.83
N ALA A 32 -1.36 10.47 -14.39
CA ALA A 32 -2.21 9.59 -13.62
C ALA A 32 -2.30 8.22 -14.28
N VAL A 33 -2.28 7.17 -13.47
CA VAL A 33 -2.46 5.79 -13.89
C VAL A 33 -3.67 5.22 -13.17
N ILE A 34 -4.63 4.71 -13.92
CA ILE A 34 -5.80 4.01 -13.38
C ILE A 34 -5.66 2.55 -13.75
N VAL A 35 -5.52 1.70 -12.73
CA VAL A 35 -5.34 0.26 -12.92
C VAL A 35 -6.68 -0.48 -12.90
N ALA A 36 -6.71 -1.68 -13.49
CA ALA A 36 -7.82 -2.61 -13.38
C ALA A 36 -8.25 -2.76 -11.90
N GLY A 37 -9.53 -2.50 -11.62
CA GLY A 37 -10.05 -2.40 -10.25
C GLY A 37 -10.33 -0.96 -9.78
N GLY A 38 -9.97 0.05 -10.57
CA GLY A 38 -10.41 1.45 -10.38
C GLY A 38 -9.60 2.23 -9.36
N THR A 39 -8.38 1.78 -9.02
CA THR A 39 -7.45 2.63 -8.26
C THR A 39 -6.71 3.56 -9.21
N CYS A 40 -6.78 4.86 -8.95
CA CYS A 40 -6.02 5.90 -9.62
C CYS A 40 -4.81 6.28 -8.76
N PHE A 41 -3.61 6.24 -9.33
CA PHE A 41 -2.41 6.85 -8.77
C PHE A 41 -2.13 8.13 -9.55
N TRP A 42 -2.10 9.26 -8.84
CA TRP A 42 -1.96 10.57 -9.45
C TRP A 42 -0.89 11.37 -8.72
N VAL A 43 0.07 11.92 -9.46
CA VAL A 43 1.13 12.77 -8.91
C VAL A 43 1.14 14.09 -9.68
N PRO A 44 0.45 15.14 -9.19
CA PRO A 44 0.52 16.46 -9.81
C PRO A 44 1.86 17.12 -9.50
N SER A 45 2.46 17.79 -10.48
CA SER A 45 3.69 18.56 -10.27
C SER A 45 3.41 19.96 -9.71
N GLU A 46 2.30 20.59 -10.13
CA GLU A 46 1.89 21.93 -9.72
C GLU A 46 0.35 22.02 -9.68
N ALA A 47 -0.18 23.01 -8.95
CA ALA A 47 -1.62 23.14 -8.73
C ALA A 47 -2.42 23.46 -10.02
N SER A 48 -1.92 24.37 -10.86
CA SER A 48 -2.62 24.85 -12.06
C SER A 48 -2.81 23.74 -13.11
N SER A 49 -1.75 23.00 -13.42
CA SER A 49 -1.80 21.85 -14.31
C SER A 49 -2.54 20.67 -13.66
N GLY A 50 -2.40 20.49 -12.35
CA GLY A 50 -3.09 19.45 -11.60
C GLY A 50 -4.62 19.53 -11.69
N SER A 51 -5.22 20.73 -11.66
CA SER A 51 -6.68 20.90 -11.75
C SER A 51 -7.25 20.33 -13.06
N LEU A 52 -6.62 20.62 -14.21
CA LEU A 52 -7.04 20.07 -15.51
C LEU A 52 -7.02 18.53 -15.52
N LEU A 53 -5.93 17.94 -15.01
CA LEU A 53 -5.81 16.49 -14.94
C LEU A 53 -6.82 15.89 -13.95
N CYS A 54 -7.09 16.56 -12.84
CA CYS A 54 -8.09 16.16 -11.86
C CYS A 54 -9.50 16.06 -12.46
N THR A 55 -9.91 17.05 -13.26
CA THR A 55 -11.22 17.02 -13.94
C THR A 55 -11.37 15.79 -14.84
N SER A 56 -10.33 15.45 -15.61
CA SER A 56 -10.30 14.25 -16.46
C SER A 56 -10.27 12.95 -15.65
N ILE A 57 -9.52 12.90 -14.54
CA ILE A 57 -9.52 11.73 -13.64
C ILE A 57 -10.93 11.46 -13.12
N LEU A 58 -11.66 12.50 -12.70
CA LEU A 58 -13.01 12.36 -12.16
C LEU A 58 -14.05 11.88 -13.21
N GLU A 59 -13.82 12.10 -14.51
CA GLU A 59 -14.68 11.57 -15.58
C GLU A 59 -14.57 10.05 -15.72
N LEU A 60 -13.41 9.51 -15.37
CA LEU A 60 -13.16 8.06 -15.39
C LEU A 60 -13.70 7.37 -14.14
N GLN A 61 -14.26 8.14 -13.21
CA GLN A 61 -14.88 7.68 -11.98
C GLN A 61 -14.07 6.60 -11.21
N PRO A 62 -12.78 6.82 -10.91
CA PRO A 62 -12.00 5.85 -10.14
C PRO A 62 -12.65 5.60 -8.78
N ARG A 63 -12.63 4.34 -8.33
CA ARG A 63 -13.16 3.93 -7.02
C ARG A 63 -12.31 4.41 -5.86
N ARG A 64 -11.02 4.67 -6.13
CA ARG A 64 -10.02 5.06 -5.13
C ARG A 64 -8.97 5.93 -5.80
N ILE A 65 -8.58 7.04 -5.19
CA ILE A 65 -7.55 7.95 -5.69
C ILE A 65 -6.44 8.03 -4.65
N VAL A 66 -5.20 7.78 -5.05
CA VAL A 66 -3.98 7.93 -4.25
C VAL A 66 -3.19 9.08 -4.86
N THR A 67 -2.87 10.09 -4.06
CA THR A 67 -2.20 11.31 -4.54
C THR A 67 -1.37 12.00 -3.46
N THR A 68 -0.74 13.12 -3.81
CA THR A 68 0.03 13.98 -2.91
C THR A 68 -0.88 14.98 -2.19
N ALA A 69 -0.33 15.76 -1.24
CA ALA A 69 -1.06 16.86 -0.61
C ALA A 69 -1.60 17.90 -1.62
N ILE A 70 -0.82 18.20 -2.69
CA ILE A 70 -1.28 19.08 -3.78
C ILE A 70 -2.51 18.46 -4.46
N GLY A 71 -2.47 17.16 -4.76
CA GLY A 71 -3.59 16.48 -5.39
C GLY A 71 -4.81 16.35 -4.49
N ARG A 72 -4.64 16.23 -3.17
CA ARG A 72 -5.74 16.29 -2.19
C ARG A 72 -6.48 17.61 -2.30
N ASP A 73 -5.75 18.72 -2.21
CA ASP A 73 -6.36 20.06 -2.19
C ASP A 73 -7.10 20.35 -3.50
N LEU A 74 -6.54 19.90 -4.63
CA LEU A 74 -7.20 19.94 -5.94
C LEU A 74 -8.44 19.04 -6.00
N LEU A 75 -8.35 17.80 -5.51
CA LEU A 75 -9.48 16.88 -5.49
C LEU A 75 -10.65 17.44 -4.67
N HIS A 76 -10.37 18.03 -3.50
CA HIS A 76 -11.37 18.71 -2.67
C HIS A 76 -12.04 19.88 -3.39
N ALA A 77 -11.30 20.62 -4.23
CA ALA A 77 -11.85 21.71 -5.01
C ALA A 77 -12.76 21.21 -6.14
N GLU A 78 -12.27 20.25 -6.93
CA GLU A 78 -12.89 19.80 -8.19
C GLU A 78 -14.06 18.82 -7.99
N ILE A 79 -14.02 17.98 -6.94
CA ILE A 79 -15.04 16.93 -6.78
C ILE A 79 -16.43 17.50 -6.48
N LYS A 80 -16.53 18.71 -5.92
CA LYS A 80 -17.80 19.32 -5.46
C LYS A 80 -18.90 19.35 -6.53
N GLN A 81 -18.53 19.38 -7.80
CA GLN A 81 -19.47 19.40 -8.92
C GLN A 81 -19.79 18.00 -9.49
N LYS A 82 -18.95 17.00 -9.20
CA LYS A 82 -19.04 15.64 -9.76
C LYS A 82 -19.39 14.56 -8.72
N GLY A 83 -19.40 14.90 -7.43
CA GLY A 83 -19.59 13.94 -6.36
C GLY A 83 -19.20 14.46 -4.98
N ARG A 84 -18.87 13.54 -4.09
CA ARG A 84 -18.33 13.80 -2.75
C ARG A 84 -17.29 12.74 -2.36
N LEU A 85 -16.51 13.01 -1.32
CA LEU A 85 -15.61 12.01 -0.74
C LEU A 85 -16.33 11.26 0.38
N LEU A 86 -16.37 9.94 0.31
CA LEU A 86 -16.95 9.08 1.35
C LEU A 86 -15.99 8.84 2.50
N ARG A 87 -14.71 8.61 2.16
CA ARG A 87 -13.62 8.35 3.10
C ARG A 87 -12.35 8.94 2.57
N GLU A 88 -11.52 9.42 3.49
CA GLU A 88 -10.23 10.00 3.18
C GLU A 88 -9.26 9.78 4.32
N TYR A 89 -7.98 9.62 3.98
CA TYR A 89 -6.92 9.44 4.95
C TYR A 89 -5.67 10.17 4.48
N ASP A 90 -5.11 11.03 5.34
CA ASP A 90 -3.72 11.44 5.23
C ASP A 90 -2.85 10.26 5.70
N GLN A 91 -1.76 10.01 4.98
CA GLN A 91 -0.90 8.86 5.20
C GLN A 91 0.56 9.28 5.23
N TRP A 92 1.35 8.55 6.00
CA TRP A 92 2.81 8.66 5.98
C TRP A 92 3.41 7.51 5.19
N ILE A 93 4.37 7.87 4.33
CA ILE A 93 5.26 6.95 3.66
C ILE A 93 6.48 6.77 4.56
N MET A 94 6.68 5.55 5.04
CA MET A 94 7.75 5.24 5.96
C MET A 94 8.71 4.20 5.40
N ILE A 95 9.99 4.35 5.68
CA ILE A 95 11.04 3.42 5.24
C ILE A 95 11.89 2.91 6.40
N CYS A 96 12.49 1.73 6.22
CA CYS A 96 13.46 1.16 7.14
C CYS A 96 14.51 0.33 6.39
N SER A 97 15.78 0.57 6.68
CA SER A 97 16.93 -0.16 6.16
C SER A 97 17.76 -0.84 7.25
N ARG A 98 17.24 -0.84 8.49
CA ARG A 98 17.88 -1.42 9.67
C ARG A 98 17.73 -2.94 9.70
N GLN A 99 18.77 -3.63 10.17
CA GLN A 99 18.66 -5.02 10.63
C GLN A 99 18.29 -5.11 12.11
N PHE A 100 17.54 -6.15 12.45
CA PHE A 100 17.03 -6.40 13.79
C PHE A 100 17.50 -7.74 14.35
N SER A 101 17.86 -7.75 15.63
CA SER A 101 17.93 -8.97 16.43
C SER A 101 16.53 -9.45 16.83
N GLU A 102 16.41 -10.71 17.24
CA GLU A 102 15.16 -11.31 17.76
C GLU A 102 13.97 -11.28 16.78
N ALA A 103 14.27 -11.23 15.48
CA ALA A 103 13.29 -11.39 14.43
C ALA A 103 12.75 -12.82 14.41
N GLN A 104 11.44 -12.99 14.31
CA GLN A 104 10.78 -14.30 14.26
C GLN A 104 9.72 -14.32 13.17
N GLY A 105 9.70 -15.39 12.38
CA GLY A 105 8.72 -15.62 11.34
C GLY A 105 9.20 -16.69 10.37
N ARG A 106 8.31 -17.08 9.45
CA ARG A 106 8.60 -17.92 8.30
C ARG A 106 7.77 -17.46 7.11
N LEU A 107 8.16 -17.88 5.91
CA LEU A 107 7.28 -17.79 4.75
C LEU A 107 6.06 -18.68 4.96
N ALA A 108 4.90 -18.23 4.47
CA ALA A 108 3.69 -19.03 4.49
C ALA A 108 3.80 -20.20 3.49
N GLU A 109 3.09 -21.27 3.79
CA GLU A 109 3.00 -22.49 3.00
C GLU A 109 1.55 -22.74 2.59
N LEU A 110 1.31 -23.61 1.60
CA LEU A 110 -0.05 -23.89 1.10
C LEU A 110 -0.98 -24.46 2.19
N SER A 111 -0.43 -25.14 3.19
CA SER A 111 -1.15 -25.62 4.37
C SER A 111 -1.74 -24.48 5.22
N ASP A 112 -1.20 -23.25 5.12
CA ASP A 112 -1.63 -22.10 5.91
C ASP A 112 -2.91 -21.43 5.38
N ILE A 113 -3.36 -21.78 4.17
CA ILE A 113 -4.44 -21.08 3.46
C ILE A 113 -5.72 -20.97 4.30
N ALA A 114 -6.09 -22.02 5.04
CA ALA A 114 -7.27 -21.98 5.91
C ALA A 114 -7.20 -20.84 6.94
N ARG A 115 -6.02 -20.64 7.54
CA ARG A 115 -5.79 -19.59 8.53
C ARG A 115 -5.62 -18.22 7.90
N LEU A 116 -5.06 -18.15 6.69
CA LEU A 116 -4.99 -16.91 5.90
C LEU A 116 -6.39 -16.41 5.48
N ASN A 117 -7.31 -17.32 5.15
CA ASN A 117 -8.71 -16.98 4.87
C ASN A 117 -9.41 -16.38 6.10
N GLU A 118 -9.21 -16.95 7.28
CA GLU A 118 -9.73 -16.38 8.52
C GLU A 118 -9.17 -14.99 8.79
N TYR A 119 -7.85 -14.82 8.63
CA TYR A 119 -7.21 -13.52 8.69
C TYR A 119 -7.85 -12.52 7.72
N GLN A 120 -8.05 -12.87 6.45
CA GLN A 120 -8.65 -11.96 5.48
C GLN A 120 -10.05 -11.54 5.89
N HIS A 121 -10.87 -12.48 6.37
CA HIS A 121 -12.21 -12.18 6.84
C HIS A 121 -12.19 -11.16 7.98
N LEU A 122 -11.33 -11.37 8.99
CA LEU A 122 -11.20 -10.46 10.12
C LEU A 122 -10.61 -9.10 9.72
N TYR A 123 -9.61 -9.10 8.86
CA TYR A 123 -8.98 -7.88 8.34
C TYR A 123 -9.96 -7.04 7.52
N ASN A 124 -10.72 -7.67 6.62
CA ASN A 124 -11.77 -7.02 5.84
C ASN A 124 -12.80 -6.34 6.74
N LYS A 125 -13.25 -7.04 7.79
CA LYS A 125 -14.18 -6.50 8.78
C LYS A 125 -13.61 -5.30 9.53
N GLU A 126 -12.38 -5.41 10.04
CA GLU A 126 -11.75 -4.36 10.85
C GLU A 126 -11.38 -3.13 10.01
N ARG A 127 -11.00 -3.31 8.74
CA ARG A 127 -10.61 -2.22 7.84
C ARG A 127 -11.76 -1.72 6.94
N SER A 128 -12.93 -2.35 7.00
CA SER A 128 -14.06 -2.04 6.11
C SER A 128 -13.64 -2.04 4.63
N VAL A 129 -12.95 -3.12 4.24
CA VAL A 129 -12.52 -3.44 2.88
C VAL A 129 -13.05 -4.81 2.50
N ASN A 130 -12.98 -5.18 1.22
CA ASN A 130 -13.45 -6.46 0.71
C ASN A 130 -12.40 -7.11 -0.21
N GLU A 131 -11.19 -7.28 0.32
CA GLU A 131 -10.10 -7.89 -0.44
C GLU A 131 -10.25 -9.41 -0.49
N THR A 132 -9.99 -9.99 -1.66
CA THR A 132 -10.04 -11.43 -1.93
C THR A 132 -8.73 -11.85 -2.61
N PRO A 133 -7.64 -12.01 -1.85
CA PRO A 133 -6.33 -12.33 -2.40
C PRO A 133 -6.28 -13.76 -2.96
N ASP A 134 -5.51 -13.95 -4.02
CA ASP A 134 -5.10 -15.27 -4.48
C ASP A 134 -3.94 -15.77 -3.61
N TRP A 135 -4.27 -16.55 -2.58
CA TRP A 135 -3.28 -17.06 -1.63
C TRP A 135 -2.25 -17.98 -2.27
N VAL A 136 -2.67 -18.83 -3.21
CA VAL A 136 -1.76 -19.78 -3.85
C VAL A 136 -0.68 -19.00 -4.59
N SER A 137 -1.09 -18.01 -5.38
CA SER A 137 -0.16 -17.15 -6.12
C SER A 137 0.75 -16.34 -5.18
N LEU A 138 0.20 -15.75 -4.12
CA LEU A 138 0.99 -14.98 -3.16
C LEU A 138 2.00 -15.84 -2.38
N ILE A 139 1.64 -17.07 -2.02
CA ILE A 139 2.54 -18.02 -1.36
C ILE A 139 3.66 -18.45 -2.31
N GLN A 140 3.33 -18.80 -3.56
CA GLN A 140 4.32 -19.19 -4.57
C GLN A 140 5.31 -18.06 -4.90
N GLN A 141 4.89 -16.81 -4.75
CA GLN A 141 5.74 -15.62 -4.89
C GLN A 141 6.43 -15.19 -3.59
N GLU A 142 6.34 -15.99 -2.52
CA GLU A 142 6.94 -15.72 -1.21
C GLU A 142 6.48 -14.38 -0.59
N LYS A 143 5.25 -13.94 -0.89
CA LYS A 143 4.72 -12.63 -0.48
C LYS A 143 4.13 -12.60 0.92
N ILE A 144 4.04 -13.74 1.60
CA ILE A 144 3.34 -13.84 2.89
C ILE A 144 4.32 -14.34 3.94
N ILE A 145 4.50 -13.54 5.00
CA ILE A 145 5.31 -13.91 6.15
C ILE A 145 4.37 -14.05 7.35
N VAL A 146 4.55 -15.14 8.08
CA VAL A 146 3.74 -15.49 9.23
C VAL A 146 4.61 -15.70 10.46
N LEU A 147 4.03 -15.44 11.63
CA LEU A 147 4.58 -15.80 12.92
C LEU A 147 3.65 -16.79 13.59
N GLU A 148 4.24 -17.85 14.13
CA GLU A 148 3.52 -18.93 14.80
C GLU A 148 3.78 -18.93 16.30
N ALA A 149 2.76 -19.32 17.04
CA ALA A 149 2.85 -19.74 18.44
C ALA A 149 1.83 -20.85 18.66
N ASP A 150 2.15 -21.83 19.50
CA ASP A 150 1.24 -22.93 19.85
C ASP A 150 0.66 -23.66 18.60
N GLN A 151 1.50 -23.87 17.58
CA GLN A 151 1.15 -24.50 16.30
C GLN A 151 0.06 -23.77 15.50
N GLN A 152 -0.11 -22.46 15.73
CA GLN A 152 -1.04 -21.61 14.98
C GLN A 152 -0.36 -20.35 14.48
N ILE A 153 -0.77 -19.88 13.31
CA ILE A 153 -0.41 -18.53 12.86
C ILE A 153 -1.15 -17.50 13.71
N ILE A 154 -0.37 -16.63 14.35
CA ILE A 154 -0.84 -15.60 15.28
C ILE A 154 -0.61 -14.18 14.76
N SER A 155 0.33 -13.99 13.84
CA SER A 155 0.60 -12.70 13.21
C SER A 155 1.06 -12.89 11.76
N ILE A 156 0.70 -11.93 10.91
CA ILE A 156 0.93 -11.99 9.46
C ILE A 156 1.41 -10.62 8.99
N VAL A 157 2.27 -10.59 7.98
CA VAL A 157 2.58 -9.40 7.15
C VAL A 157 2.67 -9.82 5.69
N ARG A 158 2.20 -8.95 4.80
CA ARG A 158 2.28 -9.16 3.35
C ARG A 158 3.36 -8.27 2.76
N LEU A 159 4.12 -8.84 1.85
CA LEU A 159 4.98 -8.11 0.93
C LEU A 159 4.16 -7.75 -0.32
N GLY A 160 4.37 -6.55 -0.84
CA GLY A 160 3.63 -6.01 -1.96
C GLY A 160 4.52 -5.76 -3.17
N ILE A 161 4.48 -4.52 -3.66
CA ILE A 161 5.22 -4.03 -4.81
C ILE A 161 6.71 -4.11 -4.51
N GLU A 162 7.48 -4.62 -5.47
CA GLU A 162 8.92 -4.70 -5.38
C GLU A 162 9.56 -3.98 -6.55
N THR A 163 10.68 -3.34 -6.28
CA THR A 163 11.59 -2.74 -7.25
C THR A 163 13.01 -3.18 -6.92
N ASP A 164 13.97 -2.75 -7.72
CA ASP A 164 15.40 -2.87 -7.43
C ASP A 164 15.83 -2.15 -6.14
N ARG A 165 15.02 -1.19 -5.65
CA ARG A 165 15.36 -0.35 -4.49
C ARG A 165 14.52 -0.64 -3.25
N LEU A 166 13.23 -0.92 -3.41
CA LEU A 166 12.27 -1.02 -2.31
C LEU A 166 11.37 -2.25 -2.43
N VAL A 167 10.90 -2.72 -1.27
CA VAL A 167 9.83 -3.71 -1.14
C VAL A 167 8.77 -3.12 -0.23
N SER A 168 7.53 -3.03 -0.73
CA SER A 168 6.43 -2.56 0.10
C SER A 168 5.95 -3.66 1.05
N MET A 169 5.53 -3.27 2.24
CA MET A 169 4.93 -4.13 3.24
C MET A 169 3.58 -3.56 3.63
N GLY A 170 2.64 -4.44 3.95
CA GLY A 170 1.31 -4.06 4.36
C GLY A 170 0.52 -5.24 4.93
N GLY A 171 -0.77 -5.01 5.17
CA GLY A 171 -1.67 -6.05 5.68
C GLY A 171 -1.27 -6.64 7.03
N THR A 172 -0.39 -5.97 7.79
CA THR A 172 0.08 -6.48 9.07
C THR A 172 -1.09 -6.69 10.02
N TYR A 173 -1.20 -7.90 10.56
CA TYR A 173 -2.31 -8.27 11.41
C TYR A 173 -1.87 -9.28 12.46
N THR A 174 -2.20 -8.98 13.71
CA THR A 174 -2.12 -9.93 14.82
C THR A 174 -3.53 -10.26 15.27
N PHE A 175 -3.83 -11.56 15.35
CA PHE A 175 -5.15 -12.03 15.78
C PHE A 175 -5.50 -11.48 17.17
N PRO A 176 -6.77 -11.11 17.45
CA PRO A 176 -7.14 -10.35 18.65
C PRO A 176 -6.63 -10.95 19.97
N ALA A 177 -6.68 -12.28 20.12
CA ALA A 177 -6.21 -13.00 21.31
C ALA A 177 -4.69 -12.88 21.58
N TYR A 178 -3.93 -12.46 20.58
CA TYR A 178 -2.47 -12.39 20.59
C TYR A 178 -1.95 -10.93 20.54
N ARG A 179 -2.82 -9.92 20.49
CA ARG A 179 -2.41 -8.51 20.47
C ARG A 179 -1.74 -8.07 21.78
N ARG A 180 -0.95 -7.00 21.70
CA ARG A 180 -0.21 -6.37 22.84
C ARG A 180 0.83 -7.28 23.50
N LYS A 181 1.32 -8.29 22.76
CA LYS A 181 2.37 -9.23 23.19
C LYS A 181 3.67 -9.11 22.37
N GLY A 182 3.80 -8.06 21.55
CA GLY A 182 4.97 -7.82 20.69
C GLY A 182 5.05 -8.65 19.40
N PHE A 183 4.04 -9.47 19.09
CA PHE A 183 4.10 -10.37 17.93
C PHE A 183 4.11 -9.66 16.57
N ALA A 184 3.39 -8.54 16.44
CA ALA A 184 3.45 -7.70 15.24
C ALA A 184 4.89 -7.20 14.99
N GLU A 185 5.57 -6.73 16.05
CA GLU A 185 6.95 -6.26 15.96
C GLU A 185 7.89 -7.38 15.49
N ARG A 186 7.77 -8.59 16.07
CA ARG A 186 8.65 -9.72 15.73
C ARG A 186 8.52 -10.15 14.27
N VAL A 187 7.29 -10.26 13.76
CA VAL A 187 7.05 -10.64 12.36
C VAL A 187 7.49 -9.53 11.39
N LEU A 188 7.30 -8.26 11.76
CA LEU A 188 7.78 -7.12 10.98
C LEU A 188 9.31 -7.08 10.94
N LYS A 189 10.00 -7.30 12.07
CA LYS A 189 11.47 -7.38 12.12
C LYS A 189 11.99 -8.46 11.17
N PHE A 190 11.33 -9.61 11.14
CA PHE A 190 11.66 -10.68 10.20
C PHE A 190 11.49 -10.25 8.75
N ALA A 191 10.35 -9.63 8.42
CA ALA A 191 10.11 -9.11 7.06
C ALA A 191 11.13 -8.05 6.64
N VAL A 192 11.45 -7.09 7.52
CA VAL A 192 12.47 -6.07 7.22
C VAL A 192 13.84 -6.71 7.03
N ASN A 193 14.24 -7.67 7.87
CA ASN A 193 15.52 -8.36 7.71
C ASN A 193 15.62 -9.09 6.36
N GLN A 194 14.54 -9.76 5.93
CA GLN A 194 14.49 -10.43 4.61
C GLN A 194 14.68 -9.41 3.48
N ILE A 195 14.00 -8.26 3.54
CA ILE A 195 14.13 -7.20 2.53
C ILE A 195 15.55 -6.62 2.52
N VAL A 196 16.07 -6.23 3.69
CA VAL A 196 17.38 -5.58 3.83
C VAL A 196 18.52 -6.53 3.44
N ALA A 197 18.40 -7.83 3.71
CA ALA A 197 19.38 -8.82 3.28
C ALA A 197 19.56 -8.89 1.76
N THR A 198 18.58 -8.41 0.99
CA THR A 198 18.68 -8.32 -0.47
C THR A 198 19.24 -6.99 -0.98
N GLY A 199 19.70 -6.10 -0.08
CA GLY A 199 20.18 -4.75 -0.41
C GLY A 199 19.07 -3.73 -0.68
N ARG A 200 17.81 -4.07 -0.37
CA ARG A 200 16.62 -3.25 -0.62
C ARG A 200 16.10 -2.60 0.66
N ILE A 201 15.25 -1.59 0.51
CA ILE A 201 14.64 -0.83 1.61
C ILE A 201 13.22 -1.33 1.86
N ALA A 202 12.89 -1.60 3.12
CA ALA A 202 11.52 -1.90 3.50
C ALA A 202 10.69 -0.61 3.53
N HIS A 203 9.54 -0.62 2.86
CA HIS A 203 8.67 0.54 2.69
C HIS A 203 7.24 0.20 3.14
N LEU A 204 6.56 1.11 3.82
CA LEU A 204 5.14 0.97 4.15
C LEU A 204 4.41 2.30 4.10
N ILE A 205 3.09 2.23 3.97
CA ILE A 205 2.20 3.39 4.05
C ILE A 205 1.25 3.15 5.23
N VAL A 206 1.10 4.16 6.08
CA VAL A 206 0.26 4.10 7.28
C VAL A 206 -0.61 5.34 7.39
N ASP A 207 -1.89 5.16 7.72
CA ASP A 207 -2.79 6.28 8.01
C ASP A 207 -2.28 7.04 9.23
N VAL A 208 -2.24 8.37 9.17
CA VAL A 208 -1.64 9.23 10.20
C VAL A 208 -2.35 9.07 11.55
N ASP A 209 -3.65 8.77 11.52
CA ASP A 209 -4.49 8.57 12.71
C ASP A 209 -4.35 7.16 13.34
N ASN A 210 -3.66 6.22 12.65
CA ASN A 210 -3.36 4.89 13.17
C ASN A 210 -2.20 4.92 14.19
N THR A 211 -2.45 5.61 15.30
CA THR A 211 -1.48 5.88 16.38
C THR A 211 -0.76 4.61 16.87
N PRO A 212 -1.43 3.45 17.06
CA PRO A 212 -0.74 2.22 17.46
C PRO A 212 0.28 1.74 16.43
N ALA A 213 -0.06 1.75 15.13
CA ALA A 213 0.85 1.33 14.07
C ALA A 213 2.01 2.32 13.90
N VAL A 214 1.71 3.62 13.87
CA VAL A 214 2.70 4.70 13.84
C VAL A 214 3.72 4.55 14.97
N THR A 215 3.24 4.33 16.20
CA THR A 215 4.11 4.19 17.38
C THR A 215 5.03 2.99 17.23
N LEU A 216 4.48 1.85 16.81
CA LEU A 216 5.25 0.63 16.55
C LEU A 216 6.34 0.86 15.48
N TYR A 217 5.98 1.44 14.33
CA TYR A 217 6.94 1.67 13.25
C TYR A 217 8.06 2.62 13.67
N ARG A 218 7.74 3.71 14.39
CA ARG A 218 8.76 4.62 14.93
C ARG A 218 9.68 3.93 15.94
N GLN A 219 9.15 3.10 16.84
CA GLN A 219 9.95 2.32 17.80
C GLN A 219 10.90 1.33 17.09
N MET A 220 10.46 0.78 15.96
CA MET A 220 11.31 -0.04 15.10
C MET A 220 12.39 0.77 14.36
N GLY A 221 12.29 2.10 14.31
CA GLY A 221 13.21 2.95 13.58
C GLY A 221 12.83 3.12 12.11
N PHE A 222 11.54 3.01 11.78
CA PHE A 222 11.05 3.52 10.50
C PHE A 222 11.05 5.05 10.53
N GLU A 223 11.51 5.64 9.43
CA GLU A 223 11.54 7.08 9.21
C GLU A 223 10.44 7.48 8.25
N CYS A 224 9.72 8.56 8.56
CA CYS A 224 8.76 9.16 7.64
C CYS A 224 9.54 9.98 6.61
N VAL A 225 9.47 9.61 5.34
CA VAL A 225 10.18 10.30 4.26
C VAL A 225 9.27 11.17 3.41
N GLU A 226 7.98 10.87 3.38
CA GLU A 226 7.01 11.63 2.61
C GLU A 226 5.58 11.40 3.11
N SER A 227 4.63 12.18 2.60
CA SER A 227 3.20 12.00 2.82
C SER A 227 2.48 11.54 1.55
N SER A 228 1.40 10.80 1.73
CA SER A 228 0.43 10.51 0.68
C SER A 228 -0.97 10.75 1.21
N TYR A 229 -1.92 10.85 0.29
CA TYR A 229 -3.32 11.00 0.59
C TYR A 229 -4.11 9.98 -0.22
N ILE A 230 -5.13 9.39 0.40
CA ILE A 230 -6.03 8.47 -0.26
C ILE A 230 -7.48 8.87 -0.05
N ALA A 231 -8.26 8.82 -1.13
CA ALA A 231 -9.66 9.21 -1.16
C ALA A 231 -10.51 8.13 -1.83
N TYR A 232 -11.75 8.00 -1.33
CA TYR A 232 -12.80 7.13 -1.86
C TYR A 232 -13.97 8.00 -2.32
N PRO A 233 -14.02 8.39 -3.60
CA PRO A 233 -15.08 9.24 -4.13
C PRO A 233 -16.40 8.46 -4.33
N GLU A 234 -17.52 9.17 -4.20
CA GLU A 234 -18.86 8.79 -4.65
C GLU A 234 -19.32 9.84 -5.66
N TYR A 235 -19.70 9.39 -6.85
CA TYR A 235 -20.08 10.25 -7.96
C TYR A 235 -21.60 10.44 -8.02
N LEU A 236 -22.03 11.57 -8.60
CA LEU A 236 -23.45 11.87 -8.87
C LEU A 236 -24.02 11.03 -10.01
#